data_AF-A0AAV0KGI3-F1
#
_entry.id   AF-A0AAV0KGI3-F1
#
_cell.length_a   1.000
_cell.length_b   1.000
_cell.length_c   1.000
_cell.angle_alpha   90.00
_cell.angle_beta   90.00
_cell.angle_gamma   90.00
#
_symmetry.space_group_name_H-M   'P 1'
#
loop_
_entity.id
_entity.type
_entity.pdbx_description
1 polymer ?
#
loop_
_entity_poly.entity_id
_entity_poly.type
_entity_poly.pdbx_seq_one_letter_code
_entity_poly.pdbx_strand_id
1 'polypeptide(L)'
;MQTFRSELEKLFPDQETVFHHLVKYLFSPSNQAWGQITGFYEAYLAKAEERIGFQIRVFEPKQTPFTAVMKQITSCTQKHRLILPQSDEVTLRNETSKSILVASLSRKYYEEIDWMYGRRRRQSTGIAVYQASHEGKQHSGDNSHNMKAWMDIYLLSTSDVLVTSSMSTFGYVAAGIAGVKPWIVMIPDPYHPRGADEPACERAINLEPCFHFPPWFAYPDPPGTGGLVGRCEDVSWGLKLVGGHKTRR
;
A
#
# COMPACT_ATOMS: atom_id res chain seq x y z
N MET A 1 -7.79 -13.42 26.90
CA MET A 1 -6.63 -12.84 26.19
C MET A 1 -5.40 -12.58 27.07
N GLN A 2 -5.51 -12.41 28.40
CA GLN A 2 -4.32 -12.25 29.26
C GLN A 2 -3.30 -13.40 29.13
N THR A 3 -3.79 -14.61 28.85
CA THR A 3 -2.97 -15.83 28.68
C THR A 3 -2.03 -15.80 27.47
N PHE A 4 -2.30 -15.03 26.42
CA PHE A 4 -1.44 -14.98 25.23
C PHE A 4 -0.45 -13.81 25.25
N ARG A 5 -0.73 -12.77 26.04
CA ARG A 5 0.02 -11.52 26.01
C ARG A 5 1.51 -11.72 26.32
N SER A 6 1.82 -12.43 27.40
CA SER A 6 3.21 -12.69 27.81
C SER A 6 4.01 -13.42 26.72
N GLU A 7 3.41 -14.40 26.06
CA GLU A 7 4.11 -15.15 25.00
C GLU A 7 4.26 -14.32 23.73
N LEU A 8 3.25 -13.54 23.35
CA LEU A 8 3.35 -12.62 22.21
C LEU A 8 4.43 -11.55 22.42
N GLU A 9 4.55 -11.00 23.63
CA GLU A 9 5.60 -10.03 23.98
C GLU A 9 7.01 -10.64 23.92
N LYS A 10 7.16 -11.95 24.17
CA LYS A 10 8.44 -12.67 24.01
C LYS A 10 8.75 -12.99 22.55
N LEU A 11 7.74 -13.43 21.79
CA LEU A 11 7.89 -13.81 20.38
C LEU A 11 8.15 -12.59 19.49
N PHE A 12 7.51 -11.46 19.81
CA PHE A 12 7.59 -10.22 19.04
C PHE A 12 7.99 -9.06 19.95
N PRO A 13 9.30 -8.91 20.25
CA PRO A 13 9.80 -7.79 21.02
C PRO A 13 9.49 -6.44 20.36
N ASP A 14 9.52 -6.41 19.02
CA ASP A 14 8.93 -5.36 18.21
C ASP A 14 7.52 -5.79 17.79
N GLN A 15 6.52 -5.15 18.38
CA GLN A 15 5.12 -5.48 18.16
C GLN A 15 4.56 -4.85 16.89
N GLU A 16 5.31 -3.96 16.24
CA GLU A 16 4.95 -3.36 14.96
C GLU A 16 5.40 -4.20 13.76
N THR A 17 5.95 -5.40 13.99
CA THR A 17 6.49 -6.29 12.95
C THR A 17 5.97 -7.73 13.01
N VAL A 18 4.91 -7.98 13.79
CA VAL A 18 4.29 -9.31 13.94
C VAL A 18 3.94 -9.91 12.58
N PHE A 19 3.15 -9.20 11.79
CA PHE A 19 2.73 -9.66 10.48
C PHE A 19 3.90 -9.73 9.50
N HIS A 20 4.86 -8.80 9.56
CA HIS A 20 6.07 -8.82 8.72
C HIS A 20 6.87 -10.12 8.87
N HIS A 21 7.11 -10.55 10.10
CA HIS A 21 7.84 -11.78 10.36
C HIS A 21 7.05 -13.01 9.94
N LEU A 22 5.77 -13.07 10.30
CA LEU A 22 4.92 -14.23 10.02
C LEU A 22 4.65 -14.41 8.52
N VAL A 23 4.40 -13.32 7.78
CA VAL A 23 4.08 -13.43 6.36
C VAL A 23 5.27 -13.95 5.55
N LYS A 24 6.48 -13.50 5.88
CA LYS A 24 7.72 -13.98 5.24
C LYS A 24 8.04 -15.43 5.56
N TYR A 25 7.74 -15.85 6.80
CA TYR A 25 7.96 -17.23 7.22
C TYR A 25 6.97 -18.21 6.58
N LEU A 26 5.68 -17.85 6.55
CA LEU A 26 4.61 -18.76 6.14
C LEU A 26 4.41 -18.80 4.62
N PHE A 27 4.60 -17.67 3.93
CA PHE A 27 4.20 -17.54 2.54
C PHE A 27 5.40 -17.34 1.64
N SER A 28 5.88 -18.42 1.04
CA SER A 28 6.84 -18.38 -0.07
C SER A 28 6.12 -18.66 -1.39
N PRO A 29 6.36 -17.89 -2.47
CA PRO A 29 5.74 -18.16 -3.77
C PRO A 29 6.19 -19.52 -4.32
N SER A 30 5.32 -20.21 -5.06
CA SER A 30 5.72 -21.40 -5.81
C SER A 30 6.71 -21.03 -6.92
N ASN A 31 7.47 -22.00 -7.44
CA ASN A 31 8.42 -21.75 -8.52
C ASN A 31 7.77 -21.09 -9.76
N GLN A 32 6.53 -21.47 -10.08
CA GLN A 32 5.77 -20.86 -11.18
C GLN A 32 5.49 -19.38 -10.91
N ALA A 33 5.04 -19.04 -9.70
CA ALA A 33 4.79 -17.67 -9.30
C ALA A 33 6.10 -16.87 -9.30
N TRP A 34 7.14 -17.45 -8.70
CA TRP A 34 8.44 -16.83 -8.52
C TRP A 34 9.09 -16.49 -9.86
N GLY A 35 9.09 -17.42 -10.83
CA GLY A 35 9.64 -17.17 -12.16
C GLY A 35 8.95 -16.01 -12.89
N GLN A 36 7.64 -15.82 -12.71
CA GLN A 36 6.93 -14.67 -13.29
C GLN A 36 7.23 -13.37 -12.54
N ILE A 37 7.30 -13.42 -11.21
CA ILE A 37 7.68 -12.27 -10.37
C ILE A 37 9.08 -11.79 -10.73
N THR A 38 10.08 -12.68 -10.74
CA THR A 38 11.47 -12.32 -11.04
C THR A 38 11.61 -11.84 -12.48
N GLY A 39 10.99 -12.53 -13.45
CA GLY A 39 11.02 -12.12 -14.85
C GLY A 39 10.45 -10.72 -15.07
N PHE A 40 9.34 -10.38 -14.41
CA PHE A 40 8.78 -9.02 -14.48
C PHE A 40 9.68 -8.00 -13.77
N TYR A 41 10.16 -8.32 -12.57
CA TYR A 41 11.03 -7.43 -11.81
C TYR A 41 12.31 -7.08 -12.57
N GLU A 42 13.01 -8.08 -13.12
CA GLU A 42 14.24 -7.89 -13.88
C GLU A 42 14.02 -7.07 -15.16
N ALA A 43 12.92 -7.30 -15.86
CA ALA A 43 12.62 -6.62 -17.11
C ALA A 43 12.24 -5.14 -16.92
N TYR A 44 11.50 -4.82 -15.85
CA TYR A 44 10.81 -3.53 -15.73
C TYR A 44 11.20 -2.71 -14.50
N LEU A 45 11.57 -3.34 -13.39
CA LEU A 45 11.74 -2.65 -12.10
C LEU A 45 13.20 -2.61 -11.63
N ALA A 46 14.03 -3.59 -11.99
CA ALA A 46 15.37 -3.77 -11.44
C ALA A 46 16.32 -2.60 -11.73
N LYS A 47 16.17 -1.92 -12.87
CA LYS A 47 17.08 -0.85 -13.31
C LYS A 47 16.78 0.54 -12.72
N ALA A 48 15.62 0.72 -12.09
CA ALA A 48 15.29 1.99 -11.46
C ALA A 48 16.05 2.18 -10.15
N GLU A 49 16.42 3.42 -9.88
CA GLU A 49 17.01 3.82 -8.60
C GLU A 49 15.96 3.88 -7.49
N GLU A 50 14.72 4.24 -7.83
CA GLU A 50 13.58 4.23 -6.90
C GLU A 50 12.35 3.54 -7.52
N ARG A 51 11.71 2.67 -6.75
CA ARG A 51 10.49 1.93 -7.14
C ARG A 51 9.32 2.41 -6.32
N ILE A 52 8.26 2.85 -6.99
CA ILE A 52 7.02 3.31 -6.36
C ILE A 52 5.89 2.35 -6.72
N GLY A 53 5.32 1.69 -5.72
CA GLY A 53 4.17 0.81 -5.89
C GLY A 53 2.86 1.54 -5.61
N PHE A 54 1.90 1.49 -6.54
CA PHE A 54 0.53 1.92 -6.34
C PHE A 54 -0.39 0.72 -6.29
N GLN A 55 -0.93 0.45 -5.11
CA GLN A 55 -1.99 -0.52 -4.90
C GLN A 55 -3.33 0.25 -4.89
N ILE A 56 -4.13 0.08 -5.95
CA ILE A 56 -5.38 0.84 -6.17
C ILE A 56 -6.58 -0.10 -6.14
N ARG A 57 -7.35 -0.04 -5.04
CA ARG A 57 -8.60 -0.76 -4.84
C ARG A 57 -9.74 0.22 -4.60
N VAL A 58 -10.80 0.08 -5.41
CA VAL A 58 -12.06 0.80 -5.24
C VAL A 58 -13.15 -0.21 -4.96
N PHE A 59 -13.73 -0.20 -3.76
CA PHE A 59 -14.74 -1.19 -3.34
C PHE A 59 -16.05 -1.02 -4.10
N GLU A 60 -16.48 0.21 -4.35
CA GLU A 60 -17.73 0.56 -5.03
C GLU A 60 -17.49 1.30 -6.35
N PRO A 61 -16.91 0.67 -7.38
CA PRO A 61 -16.49 1.35 -8.61
C PRO A 61 -17.64 1.98 -9.42
N LYS A 62 -18.89 1.57 -9.18
CA LYS A 62 -20.07 2.19 -9.81
C LYS A 62 -20.50 3.49 -9.13
N GLN A 63 -20.20 3.64 -7.84
CA GLN A 63 -20.63 4.78 -7.01
C GLN A 63 -19.46 5.73 -6.72
N THR A 64 -18.22 5.27 -6.86
CA THR A 64 -17.01 6.06 -6.65
C THR A 64 -16.45 6.53 -8.01
N PRO A 65 -16.52 7.83 -8.33
CA PRO A 65 -16.03 8.35 -9.61
C PRO A 65 -14.52 8.15 -9.77
N PHE A 66 -14.10 7.73 -10.96
CA PHE A 66 -12.67 7.58 -11.33
C PHE A 66 -11.86 8.85 -11.05
N THR A 67 -12.42 10.02 -11.40
CA THR A 67 -11.78 11.33 -11.19
C THR A 67 -11.57 11.66 -9.73
N ALA A 68 -12.48 11.25 -8.85
CA ALA A 68 -12.34 11.47 -7.41
C ALA A 68 -11.17 10.65 -6.83
N VAL A 69 -11.03 9.39 -7.27
CA VAL A 69 -9.91 8.52 -6.87
C VAL A 69 -8.58 9.07 -7.39
N MET A 70 -8.51 9.43 -8.67
CA MET A 70 -7.29 10.02 -9.25
C MET A 70 -6.92 11.36 -8.60
N LYS A 71 -7.90 12.16 -8.19
CA LYS A 71 -7.64 13.39 -7.41
C LYS A 71 -6.97 13.07 -6.07
N GLN A 72 -7.42 12.04 -5.36
CA GLN A 72 -6.79 11.64 -4.09
C GLN A 72 -5.36 11.13 -4.29
N ILE A 73 -5.15 10.27 -5.29
CA ILE A 73 -3.82 9.75 -5.62
C ILE A 73 -2.86 10.89 -5.94
N THR A 74 -3.25 11.79 -6.85
CA THR A 74 -2.38 12.89 -7.29
C THR A 74 -2.13 13.91 -6.19
N SER A 75 -3.15 14.23 -5.38
CA SER A 75 -2.99 15.10 -4.20
C SER A 75 -2.03 14.50 -3.18
N CYS A 76 -2.11 13.18 -2.94
CA CYS A 76 -1.19 12.48 -2.05
C CYS A 76 0.25 12.53 -2.57
N THR A 77 0.47 12.14 -3.83
CA THR A 77 1.82 12.04 -4.40
C THR A 77 2.50 13.40 -4.49
N GLN A 78 1.76 14.45 -4.82
CA GLN A 78 2.29 15.81 -4.88
C GLN A 78 2.58 16.39 -3.49
N LYS A 79 1.62 16.30 -2.56
CA LYS A 79 1.78 16.84 -1.20
C LYS A 79 3.00 16.26 -0.49
N HIS A 80 3.24 14.96 -0.68
CA HIS A 80 4.35 14.25 -0.04
C HIS A 80 5.58 14.07 -0.94
N ARG A 81 5.60 14.74 -2.11
CA ARG A 81 6.73 14.75 -3.06
C ARG A 81 7.20 13.34 -3.46
N LEU A 82 6.27 12.39 -3.52
CA LEU A 82 6.55 11.03 -4.00
C LEU A 82 6.87 11.05 -5.50
N ILE A 83 6.14 11.91 -6.22
CA ILE A 83 6.36 12.21 -7.64
C ILE A 83 6.27 13.73 -7.81
N LEU A 84 7.29 14.34 -8.43
CA LEU A 84 7.42 15.79 -8.51
C LEU A 84 6.44 16.43 -9.52
N PRO A 85 5.91 17.63 -9.22
CA PRO A 85 4.95 18.33 -10.09
C PRO A 85 5.61 18.86 -11.38
N GLN A 86 4.77 19.28 -12.34
CA GLN A 86 5.20 19.66 -13.69
C GLN A 86 5.97 21.00 -13.74
N SER A 87 5.80 21.87 -12.74
CA SER A 87 6.38 23.23 -12.73
C SER A 87 7.84 23.32 -12.29
N ASP A 88 8.41 22.25 -11.73
CA ASP A 88 9.78 22.24 -11.18
C ASP A 88 10.84 21.88 -12.24
N GLU A 89 10.61 22.30 -13.50
CA GLU A 89 11.46 21.97 -14.67
C GLU A 89 12.91 22.46 -14.56
N VAL A 90 13.19 23.40 -13.66
CA VAL A 90 14.49 24.09 -13.58
C VAL A 90 15.57 23.25 -12.87
N THR A 91 15.21 22.17 -12.16
CA THR A 91 16.16 21.32 -11.38
C THR A 91 16.43 19.93 -11.96
N LEU A 92 15.92 19.60 -13.15
CA LEU A 92 15.81 18.24 -13.70
C LEU A 92 17.11 17.56 -14.18
N ARG A 93 18.31 18.10 -13.91
CA ARG A 93 19.55 17.48 -14.42
C ARG A 93 20.07 16.30 -13.60
N ASN A 94 19.54 16.06 -12.40
CA ASN A 94 19.99 15.02 -11.48
C ASN A 94 18.85 14.18 -10.87
N GLU A 95 17.72 14.00 -11.56
CA GLU A 95 16.66 13.14 -11.02
C GLU A 95 16.97 11.66 -11.18
N THR A 96 16.85 10.94 -10.06
CA THR A 96 17.02 9.49 -9.94
C THR A 96 15.97 8.77 -10.79
N SER A 97 16.38 7.77 -11.57
CA SER A 97 15.42 7.02 -12.41
C SER A 97 14.36 6.31 -11.56
N LYS A 98 13.08 6.45 -11.92
CA LYS A 98 11.98 5.86 -11.15
C LYS A 98 11.17 4.86 -11.97
N SER A 99 10.78 3.76 -11.35
CA SER A 99 9.80 2.83 -11.90
C SER A 99 8.55 2.79 -11.03
N ILE A 100 7.41 3.05 -11.66
CA ILE A 100 6.11 3.03 -11.01
C ILE A 100 5.40 1.73 -11.38
N LEU A 101 5.06 0.92 -10.40
CA LEU A 101 4.22 -0.27 -10.56
C LEU A 101 2.80 0.05 -10.13
N VAL A 102 1.82 -0.17 -11.00
CA VAL A 102 0.40 0.00 -10.69
C VAL A 102 -0.29 -1.37 -10.64
N ALA A 103 -0.86 -1.70 -9.49
CA ALA A 103 -1.71 -2.87 -9.29
C ALA A 103 -3.16 -2.41 -9.06
N SER A 104 -4.04 -2.73 -10.01
CA SER A 104 -5.47 -2.45 -9.92
C SER A 104 -6.26 -3.39 -10.82
N LEU A 105 -7.50 -3.69 -10.43
CA LEU A 105 -8.45 -4.38 -11.30
C LEU A 105 -8.73 -3.56 -12.57
N SER A 106 -8.77 -2.22 -12.45
CA SER A 106 -9.06 -1.35 -13.60
C SER A 106 -7.78 -0.83 -14.24
N ARG A 107 -7.59 -1.14 -15.52
CA ARG A 107 -6.51 -0.62 -16.35
C ARG A 107 -6.51 0.92 -16.48
N LYS A 108 -7.65 1.57 -16.25
CA LYS A 108 -7.81 3.04 -16.37
C LYS A 108 -6.84 3.80 -15.46
N TYR A 109 -6.54 3.27 -14.26
CA TYR A 109 -5.62 3.91 -13.33
C TYR A 109 -4.17 3.87 -13.84
N TYR A 110 -3.74 2.73 -14.37
CA TYR A 110 -2.45 2.61 -15.03
C TYR A 110 -2.34 3.58 -16.21
N GLU A 111 -3.35 3.62 -17.08
CA GLU A 111 -3.32 4.47 -18.28
C GLU A 111 -3.19 5.95 -17.94
N GLU A 112 -3.90 6.41 -16.91
CA GLU A 112 -3.84 7.80 -16.46
C GLU A 112 -2.51 8.13 -15.77
N ILE A 113 -2.02 7.27 -14.87
CA ILE A 113 -0.72 7.45 -14.20
C ILE A 113 0.43 7.44 -15.22
N ASP A 114 0.41 6.51 -16.17
CA ASP A 114 1.37 6.45 -17.27
C ASP A 114 1.28 7.68 -18.17
N TRP A 115 0.06 8.15 -18.48
CA TRP A 115 -0.10 9.39 -19.24
C TRP A 115 0.48 10.59 -18.49
N MET A 116 0.18 10.75 -17.20
CA MET A 116 0.61 11.89 -16.39
C MET A 116 2.12 11.92 -16.15
N TYR A 117 2.73 10.78 -15.80
CA TYR A 117 4.11 10.73 -15.32
C TYR A 117 5.08 10.02 -16.26
N GLY A 118 4.62 9.01 -17.01
CA GLY A 118 5.43 8.28 -17.97
C GLY A 118 5.51 9.00 -19.31
N ARG A 119 4.49 8.81 -20.17
CA ARG A 119 4.49 9.28 -21.57
C ARG A 119 4.63 10.80 -21.71
N ARG A 120 3.96 11.60 -20.88
CA ARG A 120 4.04 13.06 -20.97
C ARG A 120 5.39 13.63 -20.51
N ARG A 121 6.16 12.88 -19.68
CA ARG A 121 7.41 13.35 -19.04
C ARG A 121 8.63 12.48 -19.33
N ARG A 122 8.54 11.55 -20.29
CA ARG A 122 9.56 10.51 -20.53
C ARG A 122 10.94 11.07 -20.86
N GLN A 123 10.99 12.21 -21.55
CA GLN A 123 12.26 12.86 -21.94
C GLN A 123 12.89 13.69 -20.80
N SER A 124 12.15 14.00 -19.74
CA SER A 124 12.56 14.97 -18.72
C SER A 124 12.67 14.43 -17.29
N THR A 125 12.14 13.24 -16.99
CA THR A 125 12.04 12.75 -15.58
C THR A 125 12.59 11.34 -15.34
N GLY A 126 12.92 10.57 -16.38
CA GLY A 126 13.40 9.18 -16.20
C GLY A 126 12.38 8.24 -15.54
N ILE A 127 11.08 8.57 -15.58
CA ILE A 127 9.99 7.78 -15.00
C ILE A 127 9.42 6.81 -16.05
N ALA A 128 9.28 5.55 -15.67
CA ALA A 128 8.53 4.55 -16.42
C ALA A 128 7.41 3.95 -15.56
N VAL A 129 6.25 3.70 -16.17
CA VAL A 129 5.06 3.19 -15.47
C VAL A 129 4.69 1.84 -16.06
N TYR A 130 4.37 0.88 -15.18
CA TYR A 130 4.10 -0.50 -15.54
C TYR A 130 2.89 -1.04 -14.78
N GLN A 131 2.19 -1.99 -15.40
CA GLN A 131 1.13 -2.77 -14.77
C GLN A 131 1.31 -4.24 -15.20
N ALA A 132 1.49 -5.13 -14.23
CA ALA A 132 1.73 -6.55 -14.50
C ALA A 132 0.43 -7.28 -14.87
N SER A 133 -0.68 -6.95 -14.20
CA SER A 133 -1.99 -7.56 -14.46
C SER A 133 -3.13 -6.53 -14.47
N HIS A 134 -4.22 -6.82 -15.21
CA HIS A 134 -5.44 -6.01 -15.21
C HIS A 134 -6.70 -6.88 -15.39
N GLU A 135 -7.14 -7.53 -14.31
CA GLU A 135 -8.18 -8.56 -14.40
C GLU A 135 -9.62 -8.02 -14.58
N GLY A 136 -9.84 -6.71 -14.44
CA GLY A 136 -11.14 -6.06 -14.61
C GLY A 136 -12.12 -6.31 -13.46
N LYS A 137 -12.26 -7.57 -13.03
CA LYS A 137 -13.12 -8.03 -11.94
C LYS A 137 -12.36 -9.02 -11.04
N GLN A 138 -12.77 -9.09 -9.78
CA GLN A 138 -12.24 -10.06 -8.84
C GLN A 138 -12.92 -11.43 -9.06
N HIS A 139 -12.13 -12.47 -9.24
CA HIS A 139 -12.58 -13.86 -9.43
C HIS A 139 -12.03 -14.77 -8.33
N SER A 140 -12.53 -14.59 -7.10
CA SER A 140 -12.11 -15.39 -5.94
C SER A 140 -12.37 -16.88 -6.18
N GLY A 141 -11.35 -17.72 -6.01
CA GLY A 141 -11.43 -19.18 -6.17
C GLY A 141 -10.91 -19.68 -7.52
N ASP A 142 -10.61 -18.79 -8.47
CA ASP A 142 -9.87 -19.13 -9.67
C ASP A 142 -8.36 -19.11 -9.38
N ASN A 143 -7.70 -20.26 -9.51
CA ASN A 143 -6.27 -20.40 -9.21
C ASN A 143 -5.38 -19.51 -10.09
N SER A 144 -5.74 -19.31 -11.36
CA SER A 144 -4.98 -18.45 -12.28
C SER A 144 -5.11 -16.98 -11.88
N HIS A 145 -6.33 -16.56 -11.55
CA HIS A 145 -6.60 -15.21 -11.05
C HIS A 145 -5.90 -14.93 -9.72
N ASN A 146 -5.99 -15.87 -8.77
CA ASN A 146 -5.32 -15.78 -7.48
C ASN A 146 -3.80 -15.74 -7.63
N MET A 147 -3.23 -16.48 -8.58
CA MET A 147 -1.80 -16.44 -8.88
C MET A 147 -1.36 -15.04 -9.32
N LYS A 148 -2.09 -14.41 -10.24
CA LYS A 148 -1.80 -13.04 -10.68
C LYS A 148 -1.92 -12.02 -9.54
N ALA A 149 -2.96 -12.14 -8.73
CA ALA A 149 -3.12 -11.30 -7.54
C ALA A 149 -1.94 -11.45 -6.57
N TRP A 150 -1.47 -12.69 -6.35
CA TRP A 150 -0.31 -12.97 -5.53
C TRP A 150 0.98 -12.39 -6.10
N MET A 151 1.18 -12.50 -7.42
CA MET A 151 2.31 -11.89 -8.11
C MET A 151 2.31 -10.37 -7.97
N ASP A 152 1.16 -9.72 -8.13
CA ASP A 152 1.02 -8.27 -7.97
C ASP A 152 1.33 -7.83 -6.53
N ILE A 153 0.88 -8.58 -5.52
CA ILE A 153 1.24 -8.34 -4.10
C ILE A 153 2.76 -8.40 -3.93
N TYR A 154 3.40 -9.45 -4.46
CA TYR A 154 4.84 -9.67 -4.35
C TYR A 154 5.66 -8.62 -5.11
N LEU A 155 5.22 -8.21 -6.30
CA LEU A 155 5.88 -7.16 -7.04
C LEU A 155 5.77 -5.81 -6.32
N LEU A 156 4.58 -5.49 -5.78
CA LEU A 156 4.41 -4.29 -4.95
C LEU A 156 5.31 -4.31 -3.73
N SER A 157 5.54 -5.47 -3.11
CA SER A 157 6.40 -5.56 -1.94
C SER A 157 7.89 -5.34 -2.21
N THR A 158 8.30 -5.30 -3.49
CA THR A 158 9.66 -4.91 -3.91
C THR A 158 9.84 -3.40 -4.08
N SER A 159 8.82 -2.60 -3.77
CA SER A 159 8.87 -1.13 -3.93
C SER A 159 9.53 -0.45 -2.74
N ASP A 160 10.32 0.59 -3.00
CA ASP A 160 10.94 1.44 -1.98
C ASP A 160 9.88 2.32 -1.29
N VAL A 161 8.91 2.79 -2.08
CA VAL A 161 7.74 3.55 -1.61
C VAL A 161 6.47 2.81 -2.00
N LEU A 162 5.56 2.62 -1.05
CA LEU A 162 4.26 2.00 -1.29
C LEU A 162 3.12 2.98 -1.00
N VAL A 163 2.24 3.13 -1.99
CA VAL A 163 0.97 3.87 -1.90
C VAL A 163 -0.16 2.86 -1.98
N THR A 164 -0.97 2.75 -0.93
CA THR A 164 -2.05 1.76 -0.81
C THR A 164 -3.42 2.42 -0.75
N SER A 165 -4.47 1.64 -1.00
CA SER A 165 -5.86 2.11 -0.86
C SER A 165 -6.40 1.80 0.52
N SER A 166 -7.12 2.74 1.13
CA SER A 166 -7.83 2.53 2.40
C SER A 166 -8.70 1.26 2.37
N MET A 167 -8.72 0.52 3.47
CA MET A 167 -9.41 -0.77 3.67
C MET A 167 -8.88 -1.94 2.84
N SER A 168 -7.84 -1.77 2.01
CA SER A 168 -7.38 -2.83 1.14
C SER A 168 -6.42 -3.79 1.83
N THR A 169 -6.91 -5.00 2.15
CA THR A 169 -6.05 -6.08 2.68
C THR A 169 -4.93 -6.48 1.72
N PHE A 170 -5.16 -6.36 0.41
CA PHE A 170 -4.13 -6.51 -0.62
C PHE A 170 -2.93 -5.58 -0.36
N GLY A 171 -3.22 -4.31 -0.04
CA GLY A 171 -2.20 -3.33 0.32
C GLY A 171 -1.51 -3.65 1.65
N TYR A 172 -2.26 -4.13 2.66
CA TYR A 172 -1.66 -4.55 3.94
C TYR A 172 -0.66 -5.70 3.77
N VAL A 173 -1.00 -6.70 2.94
CA VAL A 173 -0.10 -7.83 2.68
C VAL A 173 1.17 -7.35 1.97
N ALA A 174 1.04 -6.51 0.94
CA ALA A 174 2.20 -5.97 0.23
C ALA A 174 3.12 -5.14 1.15
N ALA A 175 2.55 -4.25 1.97
CA ALA A 175 3.28 -3.45 2.96
C ALA A 175 3.98 -4.33 4.02
N GLY A 176 3.27 -5.34 4.52
CA GLY A 176 3.77 -6.31 5.48
C GLY A 176 4.97 -7.08 4.94
N ILE A 177 4.91 -7.60 3.71
CA ILE A 177 6.04 -8.30 3.08
C ILE A 177 7.22 -7.35 2.85
N ALA A 178 6.94 -6.13 2.36
CA ALA A 178 7.97 -5.12 2.10
C ALA A 178 8.67 -4.67 3.39
N GLY A 179 7.95 -4.68 4.51
CA GLY A 179 8.45 -4.09 5.76
C GLY A 179 8.46 -2.56 5.73
N VAL A 180 7.59 -1.94 4.92
CA VAL A 180 7.53 -0.48 4.75
C VAL A 180 6.22 0.07 5.27
N LYS A 181 6.26 1.28 5.85
CA LYS A 181 5.05 2.04 6.21
C LYS A 181 4.46 2.65 4.94
N PRO A 182 3.27 2.24 4.45
CA PRO A 182 2.71 2.80 3.22
C PRO A 182 2.15 4.21 3.42
N TRP A 183 1.95 4.92 2.32
CA TRP A 183 1.02 6.05 2.24
C TRP A 183 -0.37 5.51 1.89
N ILE A 184 -1.35 5.68 2.78
CA ILE A 184 -2.69 5.15 2.60
C ILE A 184 -3.57 6.23 1.98
N VAL A 185 -3.91 6.07 0.72
CA VAL A 185 -4.83 6.93 -0.01
C VAL A 185 -6.25 6.68 0.48
N MET A 186 -6.90 7.76 0.86
CA MET A 186 -8.27 7.77 1.36
C MET A 186 -9.24 7.69 0.18
N ILE A 187 -9.53 6.46 -0.26
CA ILE A 187 -10.49 6.20 -1.34
C ILE A 187 -11.89 6.66 -0.88
N PRO A 188 -12.63 7.42 -1.71
CA PRO A 188 -13.99 7.82 -1.35
C PRO A 188 -14.90 6.60 -1.22
N ASP A 189 -15.51 6.45 -0.04
CA ASP A 189 -16.49 5.42 0.27
C ASP A 189 -17.88 6.08 0.39
N PRO A 190 -18.86 5.70 -0.46
CA PRO A 190 -20.22 6.24 -0.36
C PRO A 190 -20.96 5.85 0.93
N TYR A 191 -20.55 4.77 1.60
CA TYR A 191 -21.18 4.30 2.85
C TYR A 191 -20.60 4.92 4.11
N HIS A 192 -19.33 5.34 4.04
CA HIS A 192 -18.62 6.00 5.14
C HIS A 192 -17.98 7.29 4.62
N PRO A 193 -18.81 8.33 4.34
CA PRO A 193 -18.30 9.59 3.81
C PRO A 193 -17.37 10.25 4.81
N ARG A 194 -16.24 10.72 4.31
CA ARG A 194 -15.23 11.47 5.06
C ARG A 194 -15.50 12.97 5.03
N GLY A 195 -15.01 13.67 6.05
CA GLY A 195 -15.10 15.12 6.12
C GLY A 195 -14.37 15.80 4.96
N ALA A 196 -14.83 16.98 4.55
CA ALA A 196 -14.23 17.75 3.45
C ALA A 196 -12.77 18.17 3.74
N ASP A 197 -12.40 18.27 5.01
CA ASP A 197 -11.06 18.67 5.47
C ASP A 197 -10.10 17.49 5.65
N GLU A 198 -10.55 16.25 5.44
CA GLU A 198 -9.70 15.08 5.60
C GLU A 198 -8.63 15.00 4.50
N PRO A 199 -7.39 14.60 4.86
CA PRO A 199 -6.29 14.55 3.90
C PRO A 199 -6.51 13.47 2.83
N ALA A 200 -5.95 13.72 1.64
CA ALA A 200 -6.01 12.77 0.53
C ALA A 200 -5.36 11.41 0.83
N CYS A 201 -4.33 11.42 1.67
CA CYS A 201 -3.69 10.23 2.21
C CYS A 201 -3.01 10.55 3.53
N GLU A 202 -2.72 9.49 4.29
CA GLU A 202 -1.94 9.56 5.52
C GLU A 202 -0.80 8.56 5.48
N ARG A 203 0.29 8.85 6.20
CA ARG A 203 1.34 7.84 6.40
C ARG A 203 0.84 6.85 7.45
N ALA A 204 0.92 5.56 7.15
CA ALA A 204 0.60 4.54 8.13
C ALA A 204 1.49 4.69 9.39
N ILE A 205 0.88 4.54 10.56
CA ILE A 205 1.52 4.46 11.88
C ILE A 205 2.63 3.42 11.82
N ASN A 206 2.32 2.26 11.24
CA ASN A 206 3.27 1.18 10.98
C ASN A 206 2.77 0.25 9.86
N LEU A 207 3.53 -0.82 9.60
CA LEU A 207 3.29 -1.81 8.55
C LEU A 207 2.23 -2.88 8.93
N GLU A 208 1.71 -2.86 10.17
CA GLU A 208 0.76 -3.89 10.63
C GLU A 208 -0.61 -3.73 9.95
N PRO A 209 -1.28 -4.85 9.60
CA PRO A 209 -2.60 -4.83 9.01
C PRO A 209 -3.65 -4.31 9.99
N CYS A 210 -4.74 -3.75 9.44
CA CYS A 210 -5.91 -3.40 10.22
C CYS A 210 -6.83 -4.61 10.41
N PHE A 211 -7.23 -4.88 11.65
CA PHE A 211 -8.32 -5.79 11.97
C PHE A 211 -9.66 -5.04 11.86
N HIS A 212 -10.35 -5.22 10.73
CA HIS A 212 -11.57 -4.45 10.39
C HIS A 212 -12.79 -4.73 11.25
N PHE A 213 -12.89 -5.93 11.82
CA PHE A 213 -14.08 -6.38 12.56
C PHE A 213 -13.69 -6.91 13.94
N PRO A 214 -13.15 -6.04 14.82
CA PRO A 214 -12.82 -6.44 16.17
C PRO A 214 -14.11 -6.77 16.96
N PRO A 215 -14.02 -7.60 18.02
CA PRO A 215 -15.15 -7.81 18.92
C PRO A 215 -15.69 -6.48 19.45
N TRP A 216 -17.01 -6.34 19.60
CA TRP A 216 -17.66 -5.10 20.01
C TRP A 216 -17.20 -4.55 21.38
N PHE A 217 -16.64 -5.42 22.24
CA PHE A 217 -16.06 -5.06 23.54
C PHE A 217 -14.55 -4.79 23.49
N ALA A 218 -13.91 -4.93 22.33
CA ALA A 218 -12.51 -4.61 22.15
C ALA A 218 -12.36 -3.11 21.89
N TYR A 219 -11.67 -2.43 22.81
CA TYR A 219 -11.38 -1.02 22.71
C TYR A 219 -9.89 -0.81 22.42
N PRO A 220 -9.53 0.23 21.65
CA PRO A 220 -8.15 0.63 21.56
C PRO A 220 -7.65 1.02 22.96
N ASP A 221 -6.37 0.79 23.21
CA ASP A 221 -5.74 1.28 24.42
C ASP A 221 -5.77 2.82 24.42
N PRO A 222 -5.89 3.47 25.60
CA PRO A 222 -5.96 4.92 25.64
C PRO A 222 -4.67 5.57 25.07
N PRO A 223 -4.78 6.69 24.33
CA PRO A 223 -3.61 7.37 23.81
C PRO A 223 -2.62 7.74 24.91
N GLY A 224 -1.32 7.54 24.67
CA GLY A 224 -0.26 7.90 25.62
C GLY A 224 -0.04 6.93 26.78
N THR A 225 -0.78 5.81 26.86
CA THR A 225 -0.56 4.80 27.91
C THR A 225 0.51 3.77 27.56
N GLY A 226 1.18 3.91 26.41
CA GLY A 226 2.07 2.87 25.88
C GLY A 226 1.29 1.59 25.53
N GLY A 227 0.01 1.74 25.18
CA GLY A 227 -0.85 0.66 24.72
C GLY A 227 -0.34 -0.01 23.46
N LEU A 228 -0.70 -1.27 23.27
CA LEU A 228 -0.26 -2.09 22.14
C LEU A 228 -1.26 -2.05 20.98
N VAL A 229 -2.51 -1.73 21.27
CA VAL A 229 -3.61 -1.76 20.31
C VAL A 229 -4.15 -0.34 20.13
N GLY A 230 -4.14 0.14 18.89
CA GLY A 230 -4.69 1.44 18.51
C GLY A 230 -5.75 1.32 17.41
N ARG A 231 -6.38 2.45 17.06
CA ARG A 231 -7.26 2.52 15.90
C ARG A 231 -6.45 2.53 14.60
N CYS A 232 -7.04 1.98 13.55
CA CYS A 232 -6.48 2.09 12.22
C CYS A 232 -6.68 3.49 11.64
N GLU A 233 -5.77 3.87 10.77
CA GLU A 233 -5.73 5.14 10.04
C GLU A 233 -6.84 5.20 8.98
N ASP A 234 -7.22 4.03 8.44
CA ASP A 234 -8.05 3.92 7.24
C ASP A 234 -9.41 3.25 7.48
N VAL A 235 -9.59 2.64 8.65
CA VAL A 235 -10.84 2.04 9.12
C VAL A 235 -11.07 2.50 10.55
N SER A 236 -11.94 3.51 10.73
CA SER A 236 -12.11 4.20 12.01
C SER A 236 -12.58 3.30 13.16
N TRP A 237 -13.29 2.20 12.85
CA TRP A 237 -13.73 1.18 13.82
C TRP A 237 -12.79 -0.01 13.94
N GLY A 238 -11.75 -0.08 13.11
CA GLY A 238 -10.77 -1.15 13.11
C GLY A 238 -9.70 -0.98 14.19
N LEU A 239 -9.06 -2.07 14.55
CA LEU A 239 -7.94 -2.10 15.49
C LEU A 239 -6.66 -2.59 14.81
N LYS A 240 -5.52 -2.04 15.18
CA LYS A 240 -4.20 -2.55 14.76
C LYS A 240 -3.21 -2.49 15.90
N LEU A 241 -2.12 -3.23 15.76
CA LEU A 241 -0.97 -3.08 16.65
C LEU A 241 -0.28 -1.74 16.36
N VAL A 242 0.06 -0.98 17.40
CA VAL A 242 0.66 0.37 17.28
C VAL A 242 1.98 0.52 18.03
N GLY A 243 2.45 -0.56 18.66
CA GLY A 243 3.70 -0.57 19.43
C GLY A 243 3.59 0.15 20.77
N GLY A 244 3.87 -0.56 21.86
CA GLY A 244 3.96 0.05 23.18
C GLY A 244 5.25 0.86 23.30
N HIS A 245 5.23 2.14 22.89
CA HIS A 245 6.37 3.04 23.08
C HIS A 245 6.60 3.25 24.60
N LYS A 246 7.43 2.39 25.22
CA LYS A 246 8.23 2.82 26.36
C LYS A 246 9.29 3.73 25.78
N THR A 247 9.07 5.03 25.86
CA THR A 247 10.14 6.01 25.79
C THR A 247 11.18 5.61 26.85
N ARG A 248 12.23 4.89 26.43
CA ARG A 248 13.46 4.84 27.22
C ARG A 248 14.00 6.27 27.21
N ARG A 249 13.71 7.00 28.29
CA ARG A 249 14.47 8.19 28.68
C ARG A 249 15.90 7.78 29.01
#